data_AF-A0A6I4ZXG7-F1
#
_entry.id   AF-A0A6I4ZXG7-F1
#
_cell.length_a   1.000
_cell.length_b   1.000
_cell.length_c   1.000
_cell.angle_alpha   90.00
_cell.angle_beta   90.00
_cell.angle_gamma   90.00
#
_symmetry.space_group_name_H-M   'P 1'
#
loop_
_entity.id
_entity.type
_entity.pdbx_description
1 polymer ?
#
loop_
_entity_poly.entity_id
_entity_poly.type
_entity_poly.pdbx_seq_one_letter_code
_entity_poly.pdbx_strand_id
1 'polypeptide(L)'
;MKFADSLYELYNKHFSEKDYLPIFTNSVIEQLDKNDLLHILSECSKEELQTIVSTFVLNEIESRDQKIISLPSSQQDKHNKSPIQFKA
;
A
#
# COMPACT_ATOMS: atom_id res chain seq x y z
N MET A 1 8.77 24.29 2.45
CA MET A 1 7.34 24.13 2.80
C MET A 1 7.26 24.39 4.28
N LYS A 2 6.38 25.28 4.76
CA LYS A 2 6.37 25.65 6.19
C LYS A 2 6.26 24.44 7.12
N PHE A 3 5.55 23.40 6.70
CA PHE A 3 5.45 22.12 7.42
C PHE A 3 6.79 21.38 7.50
N ALA A 4 7.41 21.08 6.35
CA ALA A 4 8.71 20.38 6.31
C ALA A 4 9.82 21.16 7.03
N ASP A 5 9.81 22.49 6.92
CA ASP A 5 10.76 23.38 7.61
C ASP A 5 10.58 23.28 9.13
N SER A 6 9.33 23.26 9.62
CA SER A 6 9.01 23.08 11.04
C SER A 6 9.42 21.70 11.57
N LEU A 7 9.24 20.64 10.77
CA LEU A 7 9.66 19.29 11.14
C LEU A 7 11.19 19.17 11.19
N TYR A 8 11.90 19.85 10.28
CA TYR A 8 13.35 19.89 10.28
C TYR A 8 13.90 20.55 11.56
N GLU A 9 13.32 21.68 11.97
CA GLU A 9 13.69 22.33 13.23
C GLU A 9 13.39 21.45 14.45
N LEU A 10 12.20 20.82 14.48
CA LEU A 10 11.80 19.93 15.58
C LEU A 10 12.72 18.70 15.68
N TYR A 11 13.09 18.11 14.55
CA TYR A 11 14.02 17.00 14.48
C TYR A 11 15.37 17.37 15.07
N ASN A 12 15.98 18.47 14.59
CA ASN A 12 17.31 18.89 15.03
C ASN A 12 17.34 19.36 16.50
N LYS A 13 16.18 19.74 17.06
CA LYS A 13 16.05 20.08 18.48
C LYS A 13 16.15 18.85 19.39
N HIS A 14 15.66 17.70 18.93
CA HIS A 14 15.52 16.50 19.76
C HIS A 14 16.49 15.38 19.38
N PHE A 15 17.06 15.40 18.19
CA PHE A 15 17.91 14.33 17.66
C PHE A 15 19.21 14.88 17.06
N SER A 16 20.32 14.29 17.48
CA SER A 16 21.68 14.61 17.00
C SER A 16 22.17 13.61 15.94
N GLU A 17 21.59 12.41 15.92
CA GLU A 17 22.00 11.27 15.09
C GLU A 17 20.99 11.01 13.99
N LYS A 18 21.47 10.74 12.76
CA LYS A 18 20.62 10.54 11.58
C LYS A 18 19.76 9.27 11.63
N ASP A 19 20.13 8.31 12.47
CA ASP A 19 19.45 7.03 12.58
C ASP A 19 18.03 7.17 13.14
N TYR A 20 17.74 8.29 13.82
CA TYR A 20 16.41 8.59 14.34
C TYR A 20 15.46 9.20 13.30
N LEU A 21 15.97 9.67 12.16
CA LEU A 21 15.16 10.35 11.16
C LEU A 21 13.97 9.49 10.66
N PRO A 22 14.15 8.20 10.30
CA PRO A 22 13.02 7.36 9.86
C PRO A 22 11.96 7.16 10.96
N ILE A 23 12.41 6.99 12.21
CA ILE A 23 11.52 6.80 13.36
C ILE A 23 10.72 8.08 13.62
N PHE A 24 11.40 9.23 13.61
CA PHE A 24 10.78 10.54 13.76
C PHE A 24 9.74 10.78 12.66
N THR A 25 10.09 10.61 11.39
CA THR A 25 9.15 10.84 10.28
C THR A 25 7.94 9.93 10.37
N ASN A 26 8.12 8.64 10.73
CA ASN A 26 6.99 7.74 10.91
C ASN A 26 6.08 8.18 12.06
N SER A 27 6.66 8.56 13.21
CA SER A 27 5.88 9.05 14.35
C SER A 27 5.08 10.31 14.04
N VAL A 28 5.61 11.20 13.19
CA VAL A 28 4.90 12.40 12.76
C VAL A 28 3.71 12.00 11.88
N ILE A 29 3.95 11.15 10.87
CA ILE A 29 2.91 10.70 9.94
C ILE A 29 1.78 9.95 10.68
N GLU A 30 2.09 9.12 11.68
CA GLU A 30 1.09 8.41 12.49
C GLU A 30 0.14 9.34 13.27
N GLN A 31 0.60 10.55 13.61
CA GLN A 31 -0.20 11.53 14.35
C GLN A 31 -1.08 12.41 13.45
N LEU A 32 -0.84 12.40 12.13
CA LEU A 32 -1.59 13.20 11.18
C LEU A 32 -2.96 12.59 10.88
N ASP A 33 -3.97 13.44 10.80
CA ASP A 33 -5.27 13.00 10.34
C ASP A 33 -5.36 12.99 8.80
N LYS A 34 -6.50 12.53 8.28
CA LYS A 34 -6.73 12.47 6.83
C LYS A 34 -6.63 13.85 6.16
N ASN A 35 -7.10 14.91 6.81
CA ASN A 35 -7.09 16.25 6.25
C ASN A 35 -5.67 16.83 6.22
N ASP A 36 -4.89 16.58 7.27
CA ASP A 36 -3.48 16.95 7.32
C ASP A 36 -2.69 16.30 6.19
N LEU A 37 -2.89 14.99 5.98
CA LEU A 37 -2.26 14.25 4.89
C LEU A 37 -2.68 14.79 3.51
N LEU A 38 -3.95 15.09 3.31
CA LEU A 38 -4.44 15.69 2.07
C LEU A 38 -3.84 17.09 1.84
N HIS A 39 -3.67 17.88 2.90
CA HIS A 39 -3.05 19.18 2.82
C HIS A 39 -1.58 19.06 2.42
N ILE A 40 -0.81 18.15 3.03
CA ILE A 40 0.59 17.90 2.66
C ILE A 40 0.70 17.47 1.20
N LEU A 41 -0.15 16.52 0.76
CA LEU A 41 -0.18 16.07 -0.63
C LEU A 41 -0.50 17.22 -1.60
N SER A 42 -1.31 18.20 -1.19
CA SER A 42 -1.62 19.37 -2.02
C SER A 42 -0.43 20.32 -2.21
N GLU A 43 0.55 20.28 -1.30
CA GLU A 43 1.77 21.08 -1.41
C GLU A 43 2.87 20.36 -2.20
N CYS A 44 2.82 19.02 -2.29
CA CYS A 44 3.83 18.23 -3.00
C CYS A 44 3.95 18.60 -4.49
N SER A 45 5.19 18.55 -4.99
CA SER A 45 5.47 18.63 -6.42
C SER A 45 4.88 17.43 -7.17
N LYS A 46 4.76 17.58 -8.49
CA LYS A 46 4.27 16.50 -9.34
C LYS A 46 5.13 15.25 -9.25
N GLU A 47 6.45 15.43 -9.15
CA GLU A 47 7.44 14.35 -9.08
C GLU A 47 7.32 13.56 -7.77
N GLU A 48 7.12 14.26 -6.65
CA GLU A 48 6.85 13.65 -5.34
C GLU A 48 5.53 12.87 -5.36
N LEU A 49 4.46 13.50 -5.88
CA LEU A 49 3.15 12.85 -6.02
C LEU A 49 3.20 11.62 -6.93
N GLN A 50 3.93 11.70 -8.04
CA GLN A 50 4.10 10.58 -8.97
C GLN A 50 4.75 9.38 -8.26
N THR A 51 5.73 9.63 -7.39
CA THR A 51 6.37 8.58 -6.59
C THR A 51 5.34 7.92 -5.68
N ILE A 52 4.60 8.71 -4.89
CA ILE A 52 3.57 8.20 -3.95
C ILE A 52 2.50 7.38 -4.68
N VAL A 53 1.97 7.92 -5.78
CA VAL A 53 0.90 7.27 -6.57
C VAL A 53 1.42 6.01 -7.25
N SER A 54 2.64 6.02 -7.80
CA SER A 54 3.21 4.83 -8.45
C SER A 54 3.42 3.70 -7.47
N THR A 55 3.93 3.98 -6.26
CA THR A 55 4.06 2.97 -5.19
C THR A 55 2.70 2.40 -4.80
N PHE A 56 1.68 3.25 -4.62
CA PHE A 56 0.32 2.79 -4.32
C PHE A 56 -0.23 1.87 -5.42
N VAL A 57 -0.13 2.28 -6.68
CA VAL A 57 -0.64 1.49 -7.82
C VAL A 57 0.09 0.16 -7.95
N LEU A 58 1.42 0.15 -7.79
CA LEU A 58 2.21 -1.08 -7.83
C LEU A 58 1.79 -2.06 -6.72
N ASN A 59 1.67 -1.58 -5.49
CA ASN A 59 1.26 -2.41 -4.36
C ASN A 59 -0.14 -3.01 -4.56
N GLU A 60 -1.07 -2.24 -5.14
CA GLU A 60 -2.42 -2.72 -5.47
C GLU A 60 -2.42 -3.81 -6.55
N ILE A 61 -1.58 -3.68 -7.56
CA ILE A 61 -1.43 -4.67 -8.63
C ILE A 61 -0.81 -5.96 -8.06
N GLU A 62 0.31 -5.85 -7.35
CA GLU A 62 0.99 -7.00 -6.76
C GLU A 62 0.10 -7.75 -5.76
N SER A 63 -0.67 -7.02 -4.95
CA SER A 63 -1.63 -7.61 -4.01
C SER A 63 -2.74 -8.40 -4.71
N ARG A 64 -3.14 -8.00 -5.93
CA ARG A 64 -4.13 -8.71 -6.73
C ARG A 64 -3.53 -9.96 -7.37
N ASP A 65 -2.30 -9.87 -7.87
CA ASP A 65 -1.60 -11.03 -8.42
C ASP A 65 -1.36 -12.11 -7.36
N GLN A 66 -0.99 -11.72 -6.14
CA GLN A 66 -0.88 -12.65 -5.01
C GLN A 66 -2.23 -13.29 -4.63
N LYS A 67 -3.33 -12.52 -4.69
CA LYS A 67 -4.69 -13.07 -4.49
C LYS A 67 -5.07 -14.07 -5.58
N ILE A 68 -4.71 -13.83 -6.84
CA ILE A 68 -4.99 -14.75 -7.95
C ILE A 68 -4.23 -16.08 -7.77
N ILE A 69 -2.97 -16.03 -7.33
CA ILE A 69 -2.14 -17.22 -7.08
C ILE A 69 -2.66 -18.06 -5.91
N SER A 70 -3.35 -17.44 -4.94
CA SER A 70 -3.85 -18.09 -3.73
C SER A 70 -5.30 -18.59 -3.80
N LEU A 71 -6.00 -18.43 -4.94
CA LEU A 71 -7.26 -19.16 -5.15
C LEU A 71 -6.98 -20.64 -5.42
N PRO A 72 -7.48 -21.59 -4.60
CA PRO A 72 -7.43 -22.99 -4.94
C PRO A 72 -8.32 -23.20 -6.18
N SER A 73 -7.71 -23.66 -7.28
CA SER A 73 -8.44 -24.21 -8.42
C SER A 73 -9.26 -25.39 -7.92
N SER A 74 -10.55 -25.17 -7.67
CA SER A 74 -11.46 -26.17 -7.12
C SER A 74 -12.80 -26.14 -7.83
N GLN A 75 -12.81 -26.18 -9.17
CA GLN A 75 -14.02 -26.51 -9.94
C GLN A 75 -13.70 -27.20 -11.29
N GLN A 76 -13.19 -28.43 -11.24
CA GLN A 76 -13.43 -29.53 -12.20
C GLN A 76 -13.36 -30.80 -11.34
N ASP A 77 -14.30 -31.73 -11.22
CA ASP A 77 -15.43 -32.16 -12.02
C ASP A 77 -16.48 -32.75 -11.04
N LYS A 78 -17.73 -32.33 -11.16
CA LYS A 78 -18.86 -33.11 -10.63
C LYS A 78 -20.01 -33.02 -11.62
N HIS A 79 -20.04 -33.93 -12.60
CA HIS A 79 -21.31 -34.51 -13.03
C HIS A 79 -21.16 -35.98 -13.42
N ASN A 80 -21.34 -36.78 -12.38
CA ASN A 80 -21.86 -38.13 -12.35
C ASN A 80 -22.91 -38.40 -13.44
N LYS A 81 -22.72 -39.43 -14.27
CA LYS A 81 -23.79 -40.22 -14.93
C LYS A 81 -23.22 -41.51 -15.54
N SER A 82 -23.45 -42.63 -14.86
CA SER A 82 -23.51 -43.99 -15.43
C SER A 82 -24.78 -44.65 -14.85
N PRO A 83 -25.37 -45.72 -15.43
CA PRO A 83 -25.23 -46.32 -16.77
C PRO A 83 -26.60 -46.47 -17.49
N ILE A 84 -26.63 -46.66 -18.82
CA ILE A 84 -27.81 -47.23 -19.49
C ILE A 84 -27.37 -48.51 -20.20
N GLN A 85 -27.93 -49.63 -19.73
CA GLN A 85 -27.84 -50.94 -20.36
C GLN A 85 -28.68 -50.97 -21.64
N PHE A 86 -28.13 -51.53 -22.72
CA PHE A 86 -28.94 -52.12 -23.78
C PHE A 86 -28.30 -53.44 -24.25
N LYS A 87 -29.07 -54.52 -24.07
CA LYS A 87 -28.90 -55.80 -24.73
C LYS A 87 -29.28 -55.66 -26.21
N ALA A 88 -28.53 -56.33 -27.08
CA ALA A 88 -29.02 -56.95 -28.31
C ALA A 88 -28.24 -58.25 -28.50
#